data_AF-A0A8T5DVV4-F1
#
_entry.id   AF-A0A8T5DVV4-F1
#
_cell.length_a   1.000
_cell.length_b   1.000
_cell.length_c   1.000
_cell.angle_alpha   90.00
_cell.angle_beta   90.00
_cell.angle_gamma   90.00
#
_symmetry.space_group_name_H-M   'P 1'
#
loop_
_entity.id
_entity.type
_entity.pdbx_description
1 polymer ?
#
loop_
_entity_poly.entity_id
_entity_poly.type
_entity_poly.pdbx_seq_one_letter_code
_entity_poly.pdbx_strand_id
1 'polypeptide(L)'
;MKFYLSSFLLGKKGKELARLMPSNKKMGYIPNACDYTNVDIKRRNEVNKSDMAELSKLGLSVEMLDLKDYFGKTDKLRKKIKKLGGVFVRGGNTFILRQAMKLSGFDVIFKELLKREDFLYSGYSAGICVLATDFGALKTVDDPTDKPYPELRKTIWKGLGYLDYIILPHYKSNHPESADIDKEVQFCKDNNLPFKTLRDGEVIIIE
;
A
#
# COMPACT_ATOMS: atom_id res chain seq x y z
N MET A 1 8.40 -9.89 10.48
CA MET A 1 8.41 -9.02 9.30
C MET A 1 8.40 -7.58 9.75
N LYS A 2 9.21 -6.71 9.12
CA LYS A 2 9.27 -5.29 9.48
C LYS A 2 8.32 -4.45 8.62
N PHE A 3 7.92 -3.28 9.12
CA PHE A 3 7.03 -2.36 8.43
C PHE A 3 7.54 -0.93 8.43
N TYR A 4 7.42 -0.26 7.28
CA TYR A 4 7.61 1.19 7.13
C TYR A 4 6.35 1.79 6.50
N LEU A 5 5.55 2.49 7.30
CA LEU A 5 4.22 2.95 6.93
C LEU A 5 4.18 4.47 6.90
N SER A 6 4.29 5.05 5.71
CA SER A 6 4.34 6.51 5.52
C SER A 6 2.96 7.08 5.17
N SER A 7 2.63 8.29 5.64
CA SER A 7 1.43 8.99 5.15
C SER A 7 1.50 9.21 3.64
N PHE A 8 2.60 9.82 3.18
CA PHE A 8 2.77 10.22 1.79
C PHE A 8 4.21 10.05 1.34
N LEU A 9 4.40 9.39 0.18
CA LEU A 9 5.70 9.08 -0.40
C LEU A 9 6.65 8.45 0.65
N LEU A 10 7.92 8.85 0.66
CA LEU A 10 8.91 8.37 1.64
C LEU A 10 8.76 9.02 3.03
N GLY A 11 7.92 10.04 3.20
CA GLY A 11 7.84 10.79 4.45
C GLY A 11 9.18 11.44 4.88
N LYS A 12 9.27 11.89 6.13
CA LYS A 12 10.48 12.56 6.66
C LYS A 12 11.59 11.59 7.09
N LYS A 13 11.31 10.28 7.10
CA LYS A 13 12.20 9.23 7.62
C LYS A 13 12.72 8.29 6.54
N GLY A 14 12.85 8.74 5.27
CA GLY A 14 13.25 7.87 4.15
C GLY A 14 14.54 7.05 4.36
N LYS A 15 15.52 7.58 5.11
CA LYS A 15 16.74 6.83 5.47
C LYS A 15 16.46 5.61 6.36
N GLU A 16 15.43 5.66 7.21
CA GLU A 16 15.02 4.52 8.03
C GLU A 16 14.48 3.37 7.19
N LEU A 17 13.81 3.64 6.07
CA LEU A 17 13.38 2.59 5.14
C LEU A 17 14.58 1.78 4.63
N ALA A 18 15.67 2.44 4.26
CA ALA A 18 16.89 1.76 3.82
C ALA A 18 17.60 0.98 4.94
N ARG A 19 17.56 1.51 6.17
CA ARG A 19 18.07 0.84 7.38
C ARG A 19 17.28 -0.44 7.67
N LEU A 20 15.96 -0.40 7.54
CA LEU A 20 15.06 -1.52 7.81
C LEU A 20 15.16 -2.64 6.78
N MET A 21 15.58 -2.34 5.55
CA MET A 21 15.77 -3.36 4.52
C MET A 21 16.80 -4.42 4.95
N PRO A 22 16.54 -5.71 4.72
CA PRO A 22 17.49 -6.78 5.04
C PRO A 22 18.75 -6.70 4.16
N SER A 23 19.67 -7.66 4.31
CA SER A 23 20.87 -7.77 3.46
C SER A 23 20.51 -7.83 1.97
N ASN A 24 19.41 -8.51 1.62
CA ASN A 24 18.84 -8.47 0.28
C ASN A 24 18.16 -7.12 0.01
N LYS A 25 18.85 -6.19 -0.66
CA LYS A 25 18.31 -4.85 -0.98
C LYS A 25 17.39 -4.81 -2.21
N LYS A 26 16.95 -5.97 -2.74
CA LYS A 26 15.99 -6.03 -3.86
C LYS A 26 14.57 -5.73 -3.37
N MET A 27 13.92 -4.75 -3.99
CA MET A 27 12.60 -4.27 -3.60
C MET A 27 11.63 -4.33 -4.79
N GLY A 28 10.44 -4.91 -4.56
CA GLY A 28 9.35 -4.88 -5.52
C GLY A 28 8.47 -3.65 -5.31
N TYR A 29 8.31 -2.81 -6.33
CA TYR A 29 7.41 -1.66 -6.31
C TYR A 29 6.03 -2.06 -6.84
N ILE A 30 4.98 -1.94 -6.03
CA ILE A 30 3.59 -2.33 -6.35
C ILE A 30 2.77 -1.06 -6.66
N PRO A 31 2.40 -0.80 -7.93
CA PRO A 31 1.74 0.44 -8.34
C PRO A 31 0.20 0.37 -8.36
N ASN A 32 -0.37 -0.81 -8.10
CA ASN A 32 -1.73 -1.17 -8.52
C ASN A 32 -2.85 -0.33 -7.90
N ALA A 33 -2.59 0.39 -6.79
CA ALA A 33 -3.55 1.34 -6.23
C ALA A 33 -3.94 2.47 -7.22
N CYS A 34 -3.13 2.73 -8.25
CA CYS A 34 -3.42 3.72 -9.29
C CYS A 34 -3.86 3.10 -10.63
N ASP A 35 -4.44 1.90 -10.64
CA ASP A 35 -5.02 1.29 -11.84
C ASP A 35 -6.46 1.77 -12.13
N TYR A 36 -6.84 3.00 -11.75
CA TYR A 36 -8.18 3.58 -11.95
C TYR A 36 -8.79 3.29 -13.34
N THR A 37 -10.11 3.10 -13.41
CA THR A 37 -10.81 2.83 -14.69
C THR A 37 -10.50 3.89 -15.77
N ASN A 38 -10.38 5.17 -15.37
CA ASN A 38 -10.09 6.29 -16.26
C ASN A 38 -8.66 6.84 -16.09
N VAL A 39 -7.69 5.96 -15.81
CA VAL A 39 -6.32 6.40 -15.53
C VAL A 39 -5.60 7.00 -16.75
N ASP A 40 -4.92 8.13 -16.54
CA ASP A 40 -3.87 8.58 -17.46
C ASP A 40 -2.65 7.65 -17.32
N ILE A 41 -2.55 6.69 -18.24
CA ILE A 41 -1.49 5.68 -18.25
C ILE A 41 -0.10 6.31 -18.35
N LYS A 42 0.06 7.38 -19.14
CA LYS A 42 1.36 8.04 -19.35
C LYS A 42 1.80 8.69 -18.05
N ARG A 43 0.93 9.51 -17.46
CA ARG A 43 1.21 10.18 -16.19
C ARG A 43 1.49 9.18 -15.07
N ARG A 44 0.68 8.13 -14.97
CA ARG A 44 0.89 7.07 -13.97
C ARG A 44 2.26 6.42 -14.10
N ASN A 45 2.67 6.08 -15.33
CA ASN A 45 3.96 5.43 -15.57
C ASN A 45 5.14 6.37 -15.29
N GLU A 46 5.01 7.68 -15.55
CA GLU A 46 6.00 8.68 -15.16
C GLU A 46 6.15 8.77 -13.65
N VAL A 47 5.04 8.83 -12.91
CA VAL A 47 5.07 8.85 -11.43
C VAL A 47 5.69 7.57 -10.90
N ASN A 48 5.31 6.40 -11.43
CA ASN A 48 5.93 5.12 -11.01
C ASN A 48 7.45 5.12 -11.21
N LYS A 49 7.94 5.64 -12.34
CA LYS A 49 9.39 5.77 -12.59
C LYS A 49 10.06 6.71 -11.60
N SER A 50 9.41 7.83 -11.28
CA SER A 50 9.92 8.79 -10.29
C SER A 50 9.99 8.18 -8.89
N ASP A 51 8.93 7.53 -8.43
CA ASP A 51 8.87 6.88 -7.11
C ASP A 51 9.96 5.79 -6.98
N MET A 52 10.12 4.96 -8.01
CA MET A 52 11.20 3.95 -8.05
C MET A 52 12.59 4.57 -8.05
N ALA A 53 12.79 5.72 -8.72
CA ALA A 53 14.06 6.43 -8.72
C ALA A 53 14.40 6.99 -7.32
N GLU A 54 13.43 7.56 -6.60
CA GLU A 54 13.64 8.02 -5.22
C GLU A 54 14.02 6.87 -4.27
N LEU A 55 13.36 5.72 -4.40
CA LEU A 55 13.75 4.52 -3.65
C LEU A 55 15.17 4.05 -4.02
N SER A 56 15.55 4.16 -5.30
CA SER A 56 16.88 3.78 -5.77
C SER A 56 17.99 4.70 -5.23
N LYS A 57 17.69 6.00 -5.04
CA LYS A 57 18.60 6.96 -4.37
C LYS A 57 18.91 6.59 -2.92
N LEU A 58 18.06 5.76 -2.28
CA LEU A 58 18.31 5.21 -0.95
C LEU A 58 19.23 3.97 -0.96
N GLY A 59 19.77 3.58 -2.13
CA GLY A 59 20.64 2.41 -2.28
C GLY A 59 19.90 1.09 -2.49
N LEU A 60 18.63 1.13 -2.90
CA LEU A 60 17.80 -0.05 -3.13
C LEU A 60 17.82 -0.47 -4.59
N SER A 61 17.77 -1.78 -4.84
CA SER A 61 17.59 -2.33 -6.18
C SER A 61 16.10 -2.53 -6.43
N VAL A 62 15.46 -1.53 -7.04
CA VAL A 62 14.01 -1.48 -7.19
C VAL A 62 13.58 -2.02 -8.54
N GLU A 63 12.60 -2.92 -8.55
CA GLU A 63 11.97 -3.41 -9.78
C GLU A 63 10.45 -3.30 -9.68
N MET A 64 9.80 -3.11 -10.83
CA MET A 64 8.34 -3.14 -10.89
C MET A 64 7.84 -4.53 -10.51
N LEU A 65 6.88 -4.57 -9.58
CA LEU A 65 6.11 -5.75 -9.23
C LEU A 65 4.64 -5.44 -9.51
N ASP A 66 4.26 -5.39 -10.79
CA ASP A 66 2.87 -5.21 -11.17
C ASP A 66 2.09 -6.51 -10.90
N LEU A 67 1.12 -6.45 -9.97
CA LEU A 67 0.35 -7.62 -9.56
C LEU A 67 -0.52 -8.19 -10.68
N LYS A 68 -0.86 -7.38 -11.70
CA LYS A 68 -1.65 -7.82 -12.87
C LYS A 68 -0.96 -8.95 -13.65
N ASP A 69 0.37 -8.94 -13.70
CA ASP A 69 1.16 -9.99 -14.37
C ASP A 69 0.99 -11.37 -13.74
N TYR A 70 0.42 -11.40 -12.53
CA TYR A 70 0.27 -12.58 -11.69
C TYR A 70 -1.18 -12.93 -11.37
N PHE A 71 -2.18 -12.29 -11.99
CA PHE A 71 -3.58 -12.67 -11.82
C PHE A 71 -3.78 -14.15 -12.17
N GLY A 72 -4.38 -14.90 -11.24
CA GLY A 72 -4.56 -16.35 -11.34
C GLY A 72 -3.26 -17.17 -11.25
N LYS A 73 -2.11 -16.55 -10.95
CA LYS A 73 -0.77 -17.17 -10.98
C LYS A 73 -0.03 -17.00 -9.64
N THR A 74 -0.71 -17.29 -8.53
CA THR A 74 -0.19 -17.10 -7.17
C THR A 74 1.17 -17.76 -6.94
N ASP A 75 1.41 -18.95 -7.47
CA ASP A 75 2.70 -19.64 -7.35
C ASP A 75 3.84 -18.89 -8.05
N LYS A 76 3.56 -18.26 -9.19
CA LYS A 76 4.53 -17.43 -9.92
C LYS A 76 4.85 -16.18 -9.12
N LEU A 77 3.84 -15.52 -8.54
CA LEU A 77 4.04 -14.36 -7.67
C LEU A 77 4.84 -14.74 -6.42
N ARG A 78 4.50 -15.85 -5.78
CA ARG A 78 5.23 -16.37 -4.61
C ARG A 78 6.71 -16.59 -4.94
N LYS A 79 7.02 -17.22 -6.07
CA LYS A 79 8.41 -17.41 -6.54
C LYS A 79 9.12 -16.09 -6.80
N LYS A 80 8.42 -15.06 -7.30
CA LYS A 80 8.99 -13.72 -7.50
C LYS A 80 9.29 -13.04 -6.17
N ILE A 81 8.32 -12.98 -5.25
CA ILE A 81 8.46 -12.33 -3.95
C ILE A 81 9.57 -12.98 -3.10
N LYS A 82 9.74 -14.31 -3.17
CA LYS A 82 10.85 -15.02 -2.48
C LYS A 82 12.24 -14.49 -2.83
N LYS A 83 12.42 -13.85 -3.99
CA LYS A 83 13.70 -13.27 -4.43
C LYS A 83 13.92 -11.83 -3.92
N LEU A 84 12.90 -11.22 -3.32
CA LEU A 84 12.91 -9.85 -2.81
C LEU A 84 13.23 -9.83 -1.31
N GLY A 85 13.85 -8.74 -0.86
CA GLY A 85 13.98 -8.41 0.55
C GLY A 85 12.88 -7.48 1.06
N GLY A 86 12.03 -6.95 0.17
CA GLY A 86 10.87 -6.18 0.58
C GLY A 86 10.00 -5.72 -0.59
N VAL A 87 8.90 -5.06 -0.25
CA VAL A 87 8.00 -4.39 -1.20
C VAL A 87 7.74 -2.95 -0.77
N PHE A 88 7.55 -2.07 -1.76
CA PHE A 88 7.02 -0.72 -1.55
C PHE A 88 5.69 -0.60 -2.28
N VAL A 89 4.61 -0.41 -1.53
CA VAL A 89 3.24 -0.35 -2.03
C VAL A 89 2.82 1.10 -2.17
N ARG A 90 2.53 1.49 -3.42
CA ARG A 90 2.13 2.86 -3.78
C ARG A 90 0.75 3.21 -3.19
N GLY A 91 0.57 4.48 -2.86
CA GLY A 91 -0.74 5.11 -2.65
C GLY A 91 -1.60 5.18 -3.92
N GLY A 92 -2.86 5.55 -3.76
CA GLY A 92 -3.92 5.51 -4.76
C GLY A 92 -5.22 5.11 -4.08
N ASN A 93 -6.05 4.28 -4.73
CA ASN A 93 -7.29 3.78 -4.14
C ASN A 93 -7.07 2.40 -3.48
N THR A 94 -7.42 2.31 -2.19
CA THR A 94 -7.26 1.09 -1.37
C THR A 94 -8.12 -0.08 -1.88
N PHE A 95 -9.33 0.18 -2.38
CA PHE A 95 -10.21 -0.86 -2.93
C PHE A 95 -9.68 -1.45 -4.23
N ILE A 96 -9.09 -0.64 -5.11
CA ILE A 96 -8.42 -1.13 -6.33
C ILE A 96 -7.19 -1.97 -5.96
N LEU A 97 -6.35 -1.46 -5.05
CA LEU A 97 -5.19 -2.21 -4.55
C LEU A 97 -5.61 -3.58 -3.98
N ARG A 98 -6.69 -3.61 -3.19
CA ARG A 98 -7.20 -4.84 -2.61
C ARG A 98 -7.69 -5.83 -3.66
N GLN A 99 -8.31 -5.37 -4.75
CA GLN A 99 -8.71 -6.22 -5.87
C GLN A 99 -7.47 -6.87 -6.53
N ALA A 100 -6.43 -6.09 -6.82
CA ALA A 100 -5.18 -6.60 -7.40
C ALA A 100 -4.49 -7.62 -6.48
N MET A 101 -4.48 -7.37 -5.18
CA MET A 101 -3.93 -8.30 -4.19
C MET A 101 -4.73 -9.61 -4.12
N LYS A 102 -6.06 -9.54 -4.30
CA LYS A 102 -6.92 -10.74 -4.34
C LYS A 102 -6.65 -11.56 -5.59
N LEU A 103 -6.68 -10.93 -6.76
CA LEU A 103 -6.58 -11.59 -8.05
C LEU A 103 -5.20 -12.22 -8.27
N SER A 104 -4.15 -11.60 -7.76
CA SER A 104 -2.78 -12.12 -7.82
C SER A 104 -2.47 -13.17 -6.74
N GLY A 105 -3.29 -13.25 -5.69
CA GLY A 105 -3.02 -14.05 -4.49
C GLY A 105 -1.94 -13.46 -3.58
N PHE A 106 -1.61 -12.17 -3.73
CA PHE A 106 -0.74 -11.46 -2.80
C PHE A 106 -1.28 -11.52 -1.37
N ASP A 107 -2.60 -11.47 -1.18
CA ASP A 107 -3.23 -11.55 0.14
C ASP A 107 -2.99 -12.90 0.85
N VAL A 108 -2.90 -14.00 0.10
CA VAL A 108 -2.48 -15.31 0.61
C VAL A 108 -0.99 -15.30 0.95
N ILE A 109 -0.15 -14.81 0.03
CA ILE A 109 1.31 -14.77 0.21
C ILE A 109 1.69 -13.87 1.38
N PHE A 110 0.98 -12.77 1.61
CA PHE A 110 1.22 -11.84 2.70
C PHE A 110 1.22 -12.55 4.07
N LYS A 111 0.31 -13.51 4.28
CA LYS A 111 0.27 -14.32 5.52
C LYS A 111 1.53 -15.18 5.70
N GLU A 112 2.14 -15.63 4.61
CA GLU A 112 3.42 -16.33 4.63
C GLU A 112 4.56 -15.36 4.96
N LEU A 113 4.52 -14.14 4.41
CA LEU A 113 5.53 -13.10 4.65
C LEU A 113 5.56 -12.60 6.08
N LEU A 114 4.40 -12.55 6.78
CA LEU A 114 4.34 -12.18 8.20
C LEU A 114 5.31 -12.99 9.07
N LYS A 115 5.58 -14.25 8.68
CA LYS A 115 6.49 -15.18 9.38
C LYS A 115 7.97 -14.97 9.07
N ARG A 116 8.31 -14.09 8.12
CA ARG A 116 9.70 -13.79 7.74
C ARG A 116 10.22 -12.59 8.51
N GLU A 117 11.42 -12.70 9.06
CA GLU A 117 12.13 -11.59 9.69
C GLU A 117 12.96 -10.79 8.67
N ASP A 118 13.36 -11.44 7.58
CA ASP A 118 14.18 -10.90 6.48
C ASP A 118 13.34 -10.38 5.32
N PHE A 119 12.24 -9.70 5.64
CA PHE A 119 11.36 -9.06 4.68
C PHE A 119 10.82 -7.73 5.23
N LEU A 120 10.84 -6.69 4.40
CA LEU A 120 10.24 -5.39 4.69
C LEU A 120 8.96 -5.20 3.89
N TYR A 121 7.84 -4.95 4.58
CA TYR A 121 6.68 -4.34 3.96
C TYR A 121 6.78 -2.83 4.11
N SER A 122 6.67 -2.08 3.02
CA SER A 122 6.68 -0.63 3.06
C SER A 122 5.66 -0.05 2.10
N GLY A 123 5.24 1.19 2.33
CA GLY A 123 4.31 1.86 1.43
C GLY A 123 3.82 3.18 1.97
N TYR A 124 2.91 3.80 1.22
CA TYR A 124 2.24 5.02 1.63
C TYR A 124 0.76 5.03 1.26
N SER A 125 -0.02 5.87 1.94
CA SER A 125 -1.46 6.08 1.70
C SER A 125 -2.22 4.74 1.59
N ALA A 126 -2.88 4.44 0.47
CA ALA A 126 -3.55 3.14 0.24
C ALA A 126 -2.66 1.90 0.56
N GLY A 127 -1.36 1.99 0.29
CA GLY A 127 -0.40 0.93 0.60
C GLY A 127 -0.26 0.63 2.10
N ILE A 128 -0.65 1.55 2.98
CA ILE A 128 -0.69 1.33 4.44
C ILE A 128 -2.12 1.13 4.95
N CYS A 129 -3.12 1.74 4.31
CA CYS A 129 -4.53 1.56 4.64
C CYS A 129 -4.98 0.11 4.42
N VAL A 130 -4.46 -0.55 3.37
CA VAL A 130 -4.79 -1.95 3.03
C VAL A 130 -4.44 -2.95 4.14
N LEU A 131 -3.58 -2.59 5.10
CA LEU A 131 -3.18 -3.43 6.23
C LEU A 131 -4.27 -3.55 7.31
N ALA A 132 -5.25 -2.65 7.32
CA ALA A 132 -6.35 -2.69 8.26
C ALA A 132 -7.22 -3.96 8.08
N THR A 133 -7.99 -4.29 9.12
CA THR A 133 -8.94 -5.40 9.07
C THR A 133 -10.18 -5.06 8.22
N ASP A 134 -10.65 -3.81 8.28
CA ASP A 134 -11.87 -3.35 7.61
C ASP A 134 -11.69 -1.96 7.00
N PHE A 135 -12.38 -1.69 5.88
CA PHE A 135 -12.28 -0.46 5.10
C PHE A 135 -13.50 0.45 5.21
N GLY A 136 -14.42 0.19 6.15
CA GLY A 136 -15.68 0.94 6.28
C GLY A 136 -15.50 2.47 6.33
N ALA A 137 -14.41 2.94 6.92
CA ALA A 137 -14.08 4.37 7.02
C ALA A 137 -13.47 4.96 5.74
N LEU A 138 -12.85 4.15 4.88
CA LEU A 138 -12.03 4.63 3.74
C LEU A 138 -12.86 5.04 2.50
N LYS A 139 -14.16 4.74 2.51
CA LYS A 139 -15.02 4.94 1.34
C LYS A 139 -15.31 6.40 1.01
N THR A 140 -14.93 7.32 1.90
CA THR A 140 -15.14 8.75 1.68
C THR A 140 -14.08 9.32 0.76
N VAL A 141 -12.81 8.89 0.92
CA VAL A 141 -11.70 9.26 0.04
C VAL A 141 -11.55 8.27 -1.11
N ASP A 142 -11.58 6.96 -0.84
CA ASP A 142 -11.39 5.92 -1.83
C ASP A 142 -12.73 5.38 -2.35
N ASP A 143 -13.04 5.60 -3.63
CA ASP A 143 -14.26 5.07 -4.26
C ASP A 143 -14.25 3.52 -4.29
N PRO A 144 -15.17 2.84 -3.56
CA PRO A 144 -15.28 1.38 -3.56
C PRO A 144 -15.92 0.79 -4.83
N THR A 145 -16.42 1.65 -5.72
CA THR A 145 -17.11 1.28 -6.95
C THR A 145 -16.20 1.25 -8.18
N ASP A 146 -15.02 1.90 -8.12
CA ASP A 146 -14.00 1.81 -9.17
C ASP A 146 -13.39 0.40 -9.22
N LYS A 147 -13.69 -0.32 -10.30
CA LYS A 147 -13.40 -1.75 -10.50
C LYS A 147 -12.74 -1.94 -11.86
N PRO A 148 -11.46 -1.57 -11.98
CA PRO A 148 -10.75 -1.64 -13.25
C PRO A 148 -10.47 -3.07 -13.70
N TYR A 149 -10.56 -4.06 -12.79
CA TYR A 149 -10.31 -5.46 -13.10
C TYR A 149 -11.64 -6.22 -13.29
N PRO A 150 -11.99 -6.62 -14.53
CA PRO A 150 -13.27 -7.26 -14.81
C PRO A 150 -13.46 -8.62 -14.11
N GLU A 151 -12.36 -9.28 -13.72
CA GLU A 151 -12.34 -10.58 -13.05
C GLU A 151 -12.90 -10.52 -11.61
N LEU A 152 -13.01 -9.33 -11.01
CA LEU A 152 -13.53 -9.16 -9.65
C LEU A 152 -14.43 -7.92 -9.55
N ARG A 153 -15.75 -8.13 -9.70
CA ARG A 153 -16.75 -7.05 -9.61
C ARG A 153 -17.30 -6.80 -8.19
N LYS A 154 -17.03 -7.70 -7.25
CA LYS A 154 -17.45 -7.54 -5.85
C LYS A 154 -16.45 -6.66 -5.10
N THR A 155 -16.97 -5.64 -4.41
CA THR A 155 -16.16 -4.83 -3.49
C THR A 155 -15.69 -5.67 -2.31
N ILE A 156 -14.40 -5.63 -2.02
CA ILE A 156 -13.80 -6.28 -0.85
C ILE A 156 -13.61 -5.23 0.24
N TRP A 157 -14.36 -5.37 1.33
CA TRP A 157 -14.30 -4.46 2.49
C TRP A 157 -13.25 -4.85 3.53
N LYS A 158 -12.70 -6.06 3.44
CA LYS A 158 -11.68 -6.56 4.37
C LYS A 158 -10.29 -6.39 3.77
N GLY A 159 -9.39 -5.78 4.53
CA GLY A 159 -7.99 -5.63 4.14
C GLY A 159 -7.17 -6.90 4.36
N LEU A 160 -5.87 -6.71 4.55
CA LEU A 160 -4.93 -7.79 4.85
C LEU A 160 -5.02 -8.25 6.32
N GLY A 161 -5.62 -7.43 7.19
CA GLY A 161 -5.88 -7.79 8.59
C GLY A 161 -4.62 -7.93 9.44
N TYR A 162 -3.60 -7.11 9.15
CA TYR A 162 -2.40 -7.04 10.00
C TYR A 162 -2.60 -6.06 11.16
N LEU A 163 -3.24 -4.92 10.91
CA LEU A 163 -3.54 -3.91 11.93
C LEU A 163 -4.98 -4.07 12.43
N ASP A 164 -5.13 -3.99 13.74
CA ASP A 164 -6.41 -3.92 14.46
C ASP A 164 -7.02 -2.51 14.47
N TYR A 165 -6.35 -1.56 13.81
CA TYR A 165 -6.83 -0.19 13.57
C TYR A 165 -6.66 0.23 12.11
N ILE A 166 -7.42 1.24 11.69
CA ILE A 166 -7.29 1.88 10.38
C ILE A 166 -6.27 3.01 10.46
N ILE A 167 -5.39 3.14 9.46
CA ILE A 167 -4.56 4.34 9.33
C ILE A 167 -5.27 5.32 8.40
N LEU A 168 -5.42 6.56 8.84
CA LEU A 168 -5.98 7.67 8.07
C LEU A 168 -4.84 8.65 7.72
N PRO A 169 -4.21 8.48 6.54
CA PRO A 169 -3.10 9.32 6.08
C PRO A 169 -3.60 10.71 5.69
N HIS A 170 -2.68 11.60 5.34
CA HIS A 170 -2.97 12.97 4.86
C HIS A 170 -3.75 13.84 5.86
N TYR A 171 -3.88 13.41 7.12
CA TYR A 171 -4.63 14.12 8.13
C TYR A 171 -3.99 15.48 8.41
N LYS A 172 -4.78 16.56 8.42
CA LYS A 172 -4.30 17.93 8.68
C LYS A 172 -3.03 18.28 7.89
N SER A 173 -3.03 17.96 6.61
CA SER A 173 -1.90 18.13 5.70
C SER A 173 -2.25 19.05 4.53
N ASN A 174 -1.24 19.59 3.85
CA ASN A 174 -1.44 20.29 2.59
C ASN A 174 -1.62 19.27 1.46
N HIS A 175 -2.74 18.55 1.49
CA HIS A 175 -3.09 17.47 0.57
C HIS A 175 -4.56 17.62 0.16
N PRO A 176 -4.92 17.39 -1.13
CA PRO A 176 -6.30 17.54 -1.60
C PRO A 176 -7.33 16.74 -0.78
N GLU A 177 -6.92 15.56 -0.30
CA GLU A 177 -7.79 14.65 0.46
C GLU A 177 -7.93 15.05 1.94
N SER A 178 -7.10 15.98 2.46
CA SER A 178 -7.03 16.24 3.91
C SER A 178 -8.38 16.65 4.51
N ALA A 179 -9.23 17.36 3.77
CA ALA A 179 -10.55 17.76 4.25
C ALA A 179 -11.53 16.58 4.31
N ASP A 180 -11.40 15.59 3.44
CA ASP A 180 -12.21 14.38 3.45
C ASP A 180 -11.72 13.39 4.52
N ILE A 181 -10.42 13.37 4.81
CA ILE A 181 -9.87 12.60 5.93
C ILE A 181 -10.46 13.05 7.28
N ASP A 182 -10.77 14.34 7.48
CA ASP A 182 -11.47 14.79 8.68
C ASP A 182 -12.85 14.12 8.85
N LYS A 183 -13.54 13.85 7.73
CA LYS A 183 -14.83 13.14 7.73
C LYS A 183 -14.65 11.66 8.07
N GLU A 184 -13.60 11.01 7.56
CA GLU A 184 -13.28 9.62 7.90
C GLU A 184 -12.89 9.47 9.38
N VAL A 185 -12.14 10.43 9.92
CA VAL A 185 -11.85 10.52 11.37
C VAL A 185 -13.13 10.63 12.17
N GLN A 186 -14.06 11.50 11.75
CA GLN A 186 -15.34 11.64 12.44
C GLN A 186 -16.18 10.36 12.37
N PHE A 187 -16.25 9.72 11.20
CA PHE A 187 -16.92 8.42 11.02
C PHE A 187 -16.35 7.35 11.96
N CYS A 188 -15.02 7.27 12.08
CA CYS A 188 -14.39 6.33 13.02
C CYS A 188 -14.80 6.61 14.47
N LYS A 189 -14.83 7.88 14.89
CA LYS A 189 -15.28 8.27 16.24
C LYS A 189 -16.74 7.89 16.48
N ASP A 190 -17.63 8.22 15.56
CA ASP A 190 -19.06 7.98 15.69
C ASP A 190 -19.40 6.47 15.76
N ASN A 191 -18.56 5.62 15.16
CA ASN A 191 -18.75 4.17 15.11
C ASN A 191 -17.82 3.39 16.06
N ASN A 192 -17.07 4.06 16.94
CA ASN A 192 -16.09 3.46 17.85
C ASN A 192 -15.06 2.54 17.14
N LEU A 193 -14.63 2.93 15.94
CA LEU A 193 -13.62 2.19 15.16
C LEU A 193 -12.22 2.63 15.60
N PRO A 194 -11.29 1.72 15.95
CA PRO A 194 -9.91 2.07 16.24
C PRO A 194 -9.21 2.65 15.00
N PHE A 195 -8.55 3.80 15.17
CA PHE A 195 -7.80 4.44 14.08
C PHE A 195 -6.55 5.15 14.58
N LYS A 196 -5.60 5.38 13.67
CA LYS A 196 -4.48 6.30 13.83
C LYS A 196 -4.45 7.26 12.66
N THR A 197 -4.22 8.53 12.93
CA THR A 197 -4.01 9.54 11.88
C THR A 197 -2.53 9.73 11.62
N LEU A 198 -2.16 10.02 10.38
CA LEU A 198 -0.82 10.50 10.03
C LEU A 198 -0.91 11.76 9.19
N ARG A 199 -0.08 12.75 9.53
CA ARG A 199 0.20 13.90 8.68
C ARG A 199 1.23 13.52 7.62
N ASP A 200 1.25 14.25 6.52
CA ASP A 200 2.28 14.08 5.51
C ASP A 200 3.68 14.35 6.07
N GLY A 201 4.57 13.39 5.82
CA GLY A 201 5.89 13.34 6.43
C GLY A 201 5.97 12.42 7.66
N GLU A 202 4.87 12.08 8.31
CA GLU A 202 4.86 11.14 9.43
C GLU A 202 4.90 9.68 8.94
N VAL A 203 5.54 8.84 9.76
CA VAL A 203 5.82 7.45 9.45
C VAL A 203 5.68 6.61 10.72
N ILE A 204 4.99 5.48 10.62
CA ILE A 204 4.99 4.42 11.63
C ILE A 204 6.02 3.36 11.22
N ILE A 205 6.89 2.99 12.15
CA ILE A 205 7.87 1.91 11.97
C ILE A 205 7.51 0.79 12.96
N ILE A 206 7.48 -0.45 12.48
CA ILE A 206 7.27 -1.66 13.29
C ILE A 206 8.42 -2.61 12.98
N GLU A 207 9.14 -3.07 14.00
CA GLU A 207 10.29 -3.97 13.88
C GLU A 207 10.04 -5.34 14.50
#